data_AF-A0A7C6SU01-F1
#
_entry.id   AF-A0A7C6SU01-F1
#
_cell.length_a   1.000
_cell.length_b   1.000
_cell.length_c   1.000
_cell.angle_alpha   90.00
_cell.angle_beta   90.00
_cell.angle_gamma   90.00
#
_symmetry.space_group_name_H-M   'P 1'
#
loop_
_entity.id
_entity.type
_entity.pdbx_description
1 polymer ?
#
loop_
_entity_poly.entity_id
_entity_poly.type
_entity_poly.pdbx_seq_one_letter_code
_entity_poly.pdbx_strand_id
1 'polypeptide(L)' 'MQIIYSRVAIKALKSLDKAMKQRIKKGVEGLTEIPPTGDIKMIQGCSPQHIV' A
#
# COMPACT_ATOMS: atom_id res chain seq x y z
N MET A 1 -2.60 10.24 -9.98
CA MET A 1 -2.28 10.06 -8.55
C MET A 1 -0.80 9.69 -8.43
N GLN A 2 -0.06 10.24 -7.47
CA GLN A 2 1.34 9.86 -7.24
C GLN A 2 1.44 8.94 -6.02
N ILE A 3 2.07 7.78 -6.18
CA ILE A 3 2.35 6.84 -5.09
C ILE A 3 3.76 7.12 -4.59
N ILE A 4 3.89 7.51 -3.33
CA ILE A 4 5.18 7.78 -2.69
C ILE A 4 5.48 6.65 -1.72
N TYR A 5 6.66 6.03 -1.87
CA TYR A 5 7.12 4.95 -1.00
C TYR A 5 8.15 5.47 0.01
N SER A 6 8.06 5.01 1.26
CA SER A 6 9.10 5.26 2.25
C SER A 6 10.35 4.43 1.97
N ARG A 7 11.51 4.87 2.47
CA ARG A 7 12.77 4.11 2.35
C ARG A 7 12.66 2.69 2.91
N VAL A 8 11.95 2.54 4.03
CA VAL A 8 11.71 1.24 4.69
C VAL A 8 10.86 0.33 3.81
N ALA A 9 9.81 0.87 3.19
CA ALA A 9 8.95 0.11 2.28
C ALA A 9 9.73 -0.39 1.05
N ILE A 10 10.61 0.43 0.48
CA ILE A 10 11.46 0.03 -0.66
C ILE A 10 12.41 -1.11 -0.24
N LYS A 11 13.02 -1.02 0.94
CA LYS A 11 13.91 -2.08 1.46
C LYS A 11 13.16 -3.40 1.61
N ALA A 12 11.96 -3.37 2.18
CA ALA A 12 11.09 -4.55 2.31
C ALA A 12 10.70 -5.11 0.93
N LEU A 13 10.30 -4.26 -0.02
CA LEU A 13 9.93 -4.70 -1.36
C LEU A 13 11.09 -5.38 -2.09
N LYS A 14 12.34 -4.93 -1.86
CA LYS A 14 13.53 -5.55 -2.47
C LYS A 14 13.76 -6.97 -1.95
N SER A 15 13.52 -7.24 -0.66
CA SER A 15 13.73 -8.57 -0.05
C SER A 15 12.66 -9.61 -0.37
N LEU A 16 11.51 -9.20 -0.94
CA LEU A 16 10.43 -10.12 -1.32
C LEU A 16 10.69 -10.83 -2.64
N ASP A 17 9.96 -11.91 -2.89
CA ASP A 17 9.96 -12.64 -4.17
C ASP A 17 9.11 -11.92 -5.24
N LYS A 18 9.27 -12.34 -6.50
CA LYS A 18 8.60 -11.70 -7.64
C LYS A 18 7.07 -11.77 -7.53
N ALA A 19 6.50 -12.87 -7.06
CA ALA A 19 5.06 -13.04 -6.97
C ALA A 19 4.48 -12.10 -5.92
N MET A 20 5.13 -12.00 -4.76
CA MET A 20 4.71 -11.08 -3.70
C MET A 20 4.79 -9.61 -4.13
N LYS A 21 5.85 -9.20 -4.85
CA LYS A 21 5.97 -7.83 -5.39
C LYS A 21 4.80 -7.47 -6.31
N GLN A 22 4.39 -8.39 -7.17
CA GLN A 22 3.25 -8.19 -8.08
C GLN A 22 1.93 -8.06 -7.32
N ARG A 23 1.72 -8.87 -6.27
CA ARG A 23 0.53 -8.78 -5.42
C ARG A 23 0.44 -7.44 -4.70
N ILE A 24 1.55 -6.96 -4.13
CA ILE A 24 1.61 -5.65 -3.47
C ILE A 24 1.33 -4.54 -4.48
N LYS A 25 1.97 -4.59 -5.66
CA LYS A 25 1.75 -3.60 -6.72
C LYS A 25 0.27 -3.51 -7.10
N LYS A 26 -0.37 -4.66 -7.36
CA LYS A 26 -1.80 -4.72 -7.70
C LYS A 26 -2.69 -4.18 -6.56
N GLY A 27 -2.36 -4.48 -5.31
CA GLY A 27 -3.08 -3.96 -4.15
C GLY A 27 -2.98 -2.44 -4.04
N VAL A 28 -1.79 -1.87 -4.23
CA VAL A 28 -1.58 -0.42 -4.21
C VAL A 28 -2.30 0.28 -5.36
N GLU A 29 -2.28 -0.30 -6.57
CA GLU A 29 -3.03 0.22 -7.72
C GLU A 29 -4.55 0.16 -7.46
N GLY A 30 -5.04 -0.92 -6.86
CA GLY A 30 -6.45 -1.07 -6.46
C GLY A 30 -6.93 -0.03 -5.43
N LEU A 31 -6.02 0.58 -4.66
CA LEU A 31 -6.35 1.72 -3.78
C LEU A 31 -6.59 3.03 -4.54
N THR A 32 -6.13 3.13 -5.79
CA THR A 32 -6.31 4.33 -6.63
C THR A 32 -7.61 4.35 -7.41
N GLU A 33 -8.29 3.21 -7.47
CA GLU A 33 -9.62 3.05 -8.08
C GLU A 33 -10.73 3.60 -7.17
N ILE A 34 -11.83 4.05 -7.77
CA ILE A 34 -13.03 4.53 -7.05
C ILE A 34 -14.23 3.70 -7.51
N PRO A 35 -14.78 2.78 -6.68
CA PRO A 35 -14.37 2.47 -5.31
C PRO A 35 -13.05 1.64 -5.25
N PRO A 36 -12.33 1.68 -4.12
CA PRO A 36 -11.12 0.87 -3.95
C PRO A 36 -11.45 -0.61 -4.14
N THR A 37 -10.64 -1.31 -4.93
CA THR A 37 -10.88 -2.71 -5.29
C THR A 37 -9.85 -3.63 -4.66
N GLY A 38 -10.31 -4.70 -4.02
CA GLY A 38 -9.47 -5.71 -3.38
C GLY A 38 -9.86 -5.98 -1.93
N ASP A 39 -9.05 -6.78 -1.23
CA ASP A 39 -9.21 -7.04 0.21
C ASP A 39 -8.58 -5.89 1.02
N ILE A 40 -9.32 -4.79 1.12
CA ILE A 40 -8.88 -3.53 1.73
C ILE A 40 -9.76 -3.26 2.94
N LYS A 41 -9.12 -3.01 4.10
CA LYS A 41 -9.79 -2.61 5.33
C LYS A 41 -9.03 -1.49 6.01
N MET A 42 -9.78 -0.61 6.68
CA MET A 42 -9.20 0.44 7.50
C MET A 42 -8.59 -0.19 8.76
N ILE A 43 -7.35 0.20 9.10
CA ILE A 43 -6.69 -0.25 10.32
C ILE A 43 -7.34 0.49 11.51
N GLN A 44 -7.80 -0.27 12.50
CA GLN A 44 -8.38 0.31 13.72
C GLN A 44 -7.31 0.99 14.57
N GLY A 45 -7.69 2.07 15.27
CA GLY A 45 -6.77 2.83 16.13
C GLY A 45 -5.75 3.70 15.38
N CYS A 46 -5.76 3.68 14.05
CA CYS A 46 -4.96 4.56 13.21
C CYS A 46 -5.89 5.60 12.58
N SER A 47 -6.06 6.76 13.21
CA SER A 47 -6.78 7.88 12.60
C SER A 47 -5.81 8.68 11.73
N PRO A 48 -6.10 8.90 10.43
CA PRO A 48 -5.27 9.75 9.58
C PRO A 48 -5.28 11.24 9.98
N GLN A 49 -5.99 11.60 11.06
CA GLN A 49 -6.24 12.97 11.51
C GLN A 49 -5.18 13.50 12.51
N HIS A 50 -4.14 12.73 12.85
CA HIS A 50 -3.14 13.13 13.86
C HIS A 50 -1.68 13.12 13.39
N ILE A 51 -1.44 13.29 12.09
CA ILE A 51 -0.10 13.64 11.62
C ILE A 51 -0.03 15.18 11.64
N VAL A 52 0.34 15.73 12.79
CA VAL A 52 0.76 17.13 12.99
C VAL A 52 2.20 17.34 12.53
#